data_AF-A0A9N9U5J8-F1
#
_entry.id   AF-A0A9N9U5J8-F1
#
_cell.length_a   1.000
_cell.length_b   1.000
_cell.length_c   1.000
_cell.angle_alpha   90.00
_cell.angle_beta   90.00
_cell.angle_gamma   90.00
#
_symmetry.space_group_name_H-M   'P 1'
#
loop_
_entity.id
_entity.type
_entity.pdbx_description
1 polymer ?
#
loop_
_entity_poly.entity_id
_entity_poly.type
_entity_poly.pdbx_seq_one_letter_code
_entity_poly.pdbx_strand_id
1 'polypeptide(L)'
;MWVAIIKGSSELLIGVGPLDTEAEGEVIHVESGDAIILPAGVSHCSKSSSQDYRYLGAYPKDAPKWKNEYGRDQSRFNSLVLESSSVDIPDWDPVNGHLGPLQKLWAL
;
A
#
# COMPACT_ATOMS: atom_id res chain seq x y z
N MET A 1 -2.78 -0.22 4.23
CA MET A 1 -3.81 0.64 3.60
C MET A 1 -4.51 -0.16 2.52
N TRP A 2 -5.77 0.14 2.22
CA TRP A 2 -6.41 -0.32 0.99
C TRP A 2 -6.93 0.85 0.16
N VAL A 3 -6.90 0.67 -1.15
CA VAL A 3 -7.29 1.66 -2.16
C VAL A 3 -8.27 1.00 -3.12
N ALA A 4 -9.47 1.56 -3.23
CA ALA A 4 -10.47 1.13 -4.22
C ALA A 4 -10.57 2.19 -5.33
N ILE A 5 -10.48 1.76 -6.58
CA ILE A 5 -10.58 2.66 -7.73
C ILE A 5 -12.05 2.84 -8.10
N ILE A 6 -12.54 4.07 -7.99
CA ILE A 6 -13.95 4.41 -8.17
C ILE A 6 -14.23 4.90 -9.59
N LYS A 7 -13.23 5.49 -10.24
CA LYS A 7 -13.34 5.97 -11.62
C LYS A 7 -11.97 6.10 -12.26
N GLY A 8 -11.90 5.93 -13.58
CA GLY A 8 -10.69 6.10 -14.37
C GLY A 8 -9.69 4.96 -14.17
N SER A 9 -8.42 5.22 -14.49
CA SER A 9 -7.32 4.26 -14.37
C SER A 9 -6.00 4.92 -14.02
N SER A 10 -5.02 4.13 -13.57
CA SER A 10 -3.67 4.59 -13.23
C SER A 10 -2.63 3.48 -13.38
N GLU A 11 -1.41 3.87 -13.73
CA GLU A 11 -0.22 3.03 -13.59
C GLU A 11 0.41 3.31 -12.22
N LEU A 12 0.37 2.33 -11.33
CA LEU A 12 0.96 2.44 -10.00
C LEU A 12 2.31 1.73 -9.96
N LEU A 13 3.33 2.42 -9.45
CA LEU A 13 4.60 1.84 -9.08
C LEU A 13 4.54 1.41 -7.61
N ILE A 14 4.85 0.15 -7.32
CA ILE A 14 4.76 -0.46 -6.00
C ILE A 14 6.14 -0.96 -5.58
N GLY A 15 6.48 -0.82 -4.29
CA GLY A 15 7.65 -1.44 -3.67
C GLY A 15 8.97 -0.71 -3.87
N VAL A 16 8.99 0.38 -4.64
CA VAL A 16 10.17 1.24 -4.82
C VAL A 16 9.84 2.72 -4.70
N GLY A 17 10.65 3.43 -3.92
CA GLY A 17 10.64 4.86 -3.72
C GLY A 17 11.73 5.57 -4.53
N PRO A 18 11.67 6.91 -4.65
CA PRO A 18 12.59 7.69 -5.46
C PRO A 18 14.03 7.74 -4.92
N LEU A 19 14.26 7.27 -3.69
CA LEU A 19 15.58 7.22 -3.06
C LEU A 19 16.20 5.82 -3.07
N ASP A 20 15.45 4.81 -3.53
CA ASP A 20 15.96 3.44 -3.58
C ASP A 20 16.91 3.30 -4.77
N THR A 21 18.12 2.81 -4.51
CA THR A 21 19.18 2.68 -5.53
C THR A 21 19.38 1.24 -6.00
N GLU A 22 18.92 0.25 -5.23
CA GLU A 22 19.15 -1.18 -5.47
C GLU A 22 17.86 -2.01 -5.52
N ALA A 23 16.70 -1.37 -5.31
CA ALA A 23 15.41 -2.06 -5.33
C ALA A 23 14.74 -1.94 -6.70
N GLU A 24 14.07 -3.01 -7.12
CA GLU A 24 13.18 -3.01 -8.27
C GLU A 24 11.73 -3.00 -7.75
N GLY A 25 10.92 -2.08 -8.28
CA GLY A 25 9.50 -2.03 -8.01
C GLY A 25 8.69 -2.64 -9.15
N GLU A 26 7.42 -2.88 -8.88
CA GLU A 26 6.48 -3.41 -9.86
C GLU A 26 5.55 -2.30 -10.35
N VAL A 27 5.36 -2.20 -11.68
CA VAL A 27 4.36 -1.31 -12.26
C VAL A 27 3.12 -2.13 -12.55
N ILE A 28 2.00 -1.74 -11.94
CA ILE A 28 0.71 -2.39 -12.14
C ILE A 28 -0.30 -1.39 -12.71
N HIS A 29 -1.10 -1.85 -13.66
CA HIS A 29 -2.26 -1.13 -14.14
C HIS A 29 -3.44 -1.38 -13.20
N VAL A 30 -4.18 -0.31 -12.86
CA VAL A 30 -5.47 -0.42 -12.16
C VAL A 30 -6.52 0.47 -12.78
N GLU A 31 -7.76 0.00 -12.73
CA GLU A 31 -8.93 0.71 -13.25
C GLU A 31 -10.15 0.61 -12.34
N SER A 32 -11.20 1.34 -12.70
CA SER A 32 -12.47 1.36 -11.98
C SER A 32 -12.99 -0.04 -11.67
N GLY A 33 -13.20 -0.34 -10.38
CA GLY A 33 -13.61 -1.67 -9.91
C GLY A 33 -12.48 -2.46 -9.24
N ASP A 34 -11.22 -2.09 -9.49
CA ASP A 34 -10.08 -2.71 -8.83
C ASP A 34 -9.90 -2.22 -7.39
N ALA A 35 -9.30 -3.09 -6.59
CA ALA A 35 -8.84 -2.77 -5.25
C ALA A 35 -7.41 -3.26 -5.04
N ILE A 36 -6.59 -2.43 -4.42
CA ILE A 36 -5.24 -2.78 -3.99
C ILE A 36 -5.17 -2.70 -2.47
N ILE A 37 -4.56 -3.73 -1.87
CA ILE A 37 -4.34 -3.82 -0.43
C ILE A 37 -2.83 -3.87 -0.21
N LEU A 38 -2.29 -2.90 0.52
CA LEU A 38 -0.86 -2.74 0.78
C LEU A 38 -0.55 -2.94 2.26
N PRO A 39 0.38 -3.84 2.62
CA PRO A 39 0.87 -3.94 3.99
C PRO A 39 1.68 -2.69 4.37
N ALA A 40 1.89 -2.50 5.67
CA ALA A 40 2.72 -1.39 6.16
C ALA A 40 4.15 -1.51 5.63
N GLY A 41 4.79 -0.38 5.36
CA GLY A 41 6.16 -0.33 4.81
C GLY A 41 6.25 -0.41 3.28
N VAL A 42 5.15 -0.68 2.57
CA VAL A 42 5.17 -0.72 1.10
C VAL A 42 5.01 0.68 0.51
N SER A 43 6.04 1.12 -0.22
CA SER A 43 5.99 2.34 -1.03
C SER A 43 5.08 2.15 -2.24
N HIS A 44 4.39 3.22 -2.64
CA HIS A 44 3.60 3.22 -3.86
C HIS A 44 3.43 4.64 -4.42
N CYS A 45 3.35 4.79 -5.74
CA CYS A 45 3.05 6.06 -6.38
C CYS A 45 2.31 5.88 -7.70
N SER A 46 1.44 6.83 -8.06
CA SER A 46 0.84 6.91 -9.39
C SER A 46 1.83 7.55 -10.36
N LYS A 47 2.26 6.80 -11.38
CA LYS A 47 3.15 7.31 -12.45
C LYS A 47 2.38 8.05 -13.53
N SER A 48 1.18 7.58 -13.83
CA SER A 48 0.24 8.21 -14.78
C SER A 48 -1.18 7.86 -14.37
N SER A 49 -2.14 8.67 -14.79
CA SER A 49 -3.56 8.40 -14.55
C SER A 49 -4.43 9.00 -15.64
N SER A 50 -5.62 8.43 -15.84
CA SER A 50 -6.66 9.09 -16.63
C SER A 50 -7.08 10.42 -15.99
N GLN A 51 -7.67 11.31 -16.79
CA GLN A 51 -8.07 12.64 -16.33
C GLN A 51 -9.13 12.60 -15.21
N ASP A 52 -9.97 11.57 -15.23
CA ASP A 52 -11.08 11.36 -14.30
C ASP A 52 -10.77 10.37 -13.17
N TYR A 53 -9.49 10.02 -12.98
CA TYR A 53 -9.05 9.08 -11.96
C TYR A 53 -9.48 9.51 -10.56
N ARG A 54 -10.18 8.64 -9.85
CA ARG A 54 -10.67 8.81 -8.47
C ARG A 54 -10.56 7.50 -7.73
N TYR A 55 -10.04 7.56 -6.51
CA TYR A 55 -9.91 6.41 -5.63
C TYR A 55 -10.34 6.76 -4.20
N LEU A 56 -10.66 5.73 -3.42
CA LEU A 56 -10.91 5.83 -1.99
C LEU A 56 -9.82 5.05 -1.25
N GLY A 57 -9.08 5.76 -0.39
CA GLY A 57 -8.14 5.14 0.54
C GLY A 57 -8.80 4.93 1.90
N ALA A 58 -8.57 3.77 2.50
CA ALA A 58 -8.98 3.52 3.88
C ALA A 58 -7.95 2.65 4.62
N TYR A 59 -8.05 2.68 5.95
CA TYR A 59 -7.15 2.02 6.87
C TYR A 59 -7.98 1.21 7.87
N PRO A 60 -7.46 0.07 8.36
CA PRO A 60 -8.10 -0.64 9.45
C PRO A 60 -8.29 0.27 10.66
N LYS A 61 -9.43 0.13 11.34
CA LYS A 61 -9.81 1.00 12.48
C LYS A 61 -8.79 0.94 13.62
N ASP A 62 -8.28 -0.27 13.88
CA ASP A 62 -7.38 -0.54 15.01
C ASP A 62 -5.90 -0.43 14.60
N ALA A 63 -5.61 -0.02 13.35
CA ALA A 63 -4.25 0.23 12.91
C ALA A 63 -3.66 1.46 13.61
N PRO A 64 -2.33 1.49 13.83
CA PRO A 64 -1.62 2.70 14.24
C PRO A 64 -1.90 3.87 13.29
N LYS A 65 -1.73 5.10 13.79
CA LYS A 65 -1.90 6.30 12.97
C LYS A 65 -0.98 6.23 11.75
N TRP A 66 -1.57 6.31 10.56
CA TRP A 66 -0.81 6.30 9.32
C TRP A 66 0.16 7.48 9.24
N LYS A 67 1.30 7.24 8.61
CA LYS A 67 2.32 8.24 8.30
C LYS A 67 2.89 7.96 6.92
N ASN A 68 3.32 9.01 6.23
CA ASN A 68 4.10 8.89 5.01
C ASN A 68 5.56 9.25 5.34
N GLU A 69 6.50 8.40 4.96
CA GLU A 69 7.92 8.55 5.24
C GLU A 69 8.69 8.34 3.95
N TYR A 70 9.49 9.34 3.56
CA TYR A 70 10.27 9.31 2.33
C TYR A 70 11.65 8.67 2.52
N GLY A 71 12.03 8.33 3.75
CA GLY A 71 13.31 7.66 4.04
C GLY A 71 14.53 8.57 3.89
N ARG A 72 14.35 9.90 3.99
CA ARG A 72 15.45 10.87 3.82
C ARG A 72 16.49 10.82 4.94
N ASP A 73 16.07 10.43 6.13
CA ASP A 73 16.94 10.31 7.31
C ASP A 73 17.33 8.86 7.53
N GLN A 74 18.53 8.50 7.05
CA GLN A 74 19.05 7.14 7.14
C GLN A 74 19.21 6.67 8.60
N SER A 75 19.39 7.58 9.56
CA SER A 75 19.54 7.22 10.98
C SER A 75 18.26 6.61 11.56
N ARG A 76 17.11 6.90 10.95
CA ARG A 76 15.80 6.37 11.33
C ARG A 76 15.43 5.09 10.59
N PHE A 77 16.20 4.64 9.60
CA PHE A 77 15.83 3.51 8.75
C PHE A 77 15.45 2.25 9.58
N ASN A 78 16.31 1.85 10.51
CA ASN A 78 16.03 0.67 11.34
C ASN A 78 14.79 0.81 12.21
N SER A 79 14.53 2.01 12.76
CA SER A 79 13.32 2.22 13.57
C SER A 79 12.05 2.24 12.72
N LEU A 80 12.13 2.76 11.50
CA LEU A 80 11.03 2.73 10.53
C LEU A 80 10.70 1.30 10.09
N VAL A 81 11.72 0.48 9.82
CA VAL A 81 11.54 -0.94 9.48
C VAL A 81 10.87 -1.70 10.64
N LEU A 82 11.32 -1.47 11.87
CA LEU A 82 10.71 -2.08 13.05
C LEU A 82 9.25 -1.64 13.24
N GLU A 83 8.97 -0.35 13.05
CA GLU A 83 7.62 0.19 13.17
C GLU A 83 6.67 -0.32 12.08
N SER A 84 7.11 -0.45 10.83
CA SER A 84 6.26 -1.02 9.78
C SER A 84 6.02 -2.52 9.99
N SER A 85 7.04 -3.24 10.47
CA SER A 85 6.96 -4.69 10.71
C SER A 85 6.12 -5.04 11.94
N SER A 86 5.88 -4.08 12.84
CA SER A 86 5.02 -4.27 14.02
C SER A 86 3.56 -3.92 13.77
N VAL A 87 3.18 -3.52 12.55
CA VAL A 87 1.78 -3.31 12.20
C VAL A 87 1.11 -4.66 11.98
N ASP A 88 0.06 -4.93 12.75
CA ASP A 88 -0.69 -6.17 12.69
C ASP A 88 -1.37 -6.41 11.33
N ILE A 89 -1.52 -7.69 10.99
CA ILE A 89 -2.36 -8.13 9.87
C ILE A 89 -3.82 -7.87 10.25
N PRO A 90 -4.64 -7.25 9.37
CA PRO A 90 -6.05 -6.99 9.68
C PRO A 90 -6.86 -8.28 9.90
N ASP A 91 -7.79 -8.22 10.86
CA ASP A 91 -8.73 -9.31 11.19
C ASP A 91 -9.74 -9.63 10.06
N TRP A 92 -9.80 -8.80 9.02
CA TRP A 92 -10.75 -8.91 7.92
C TRP A 92 -10.13 -8.47 6.60
N ASP A 93 -10.41 -9.20 5.53
CA ASP A 93 -10.14 -8.75 4.17
C ASP A 93 -11.16 -7.66 3.78
N PRO A 94 -10.73 -6.47 3.34
CA PRO A 94 -11.64 -5.37 2.98
C PRO A 94 -12.51 -5.66 1.75
N VAL A 95 -12.12 -6.62 0.91
CA VAL A 95 -12.83 -7.00 -0.31
C VAL A 95 -13.70 -8.23 -0.05
N ASN A 96 -13.13 -9.25 0.58
CA ASN A 96 -13.76 -10.58 0.73
C ASN A 96 -14.29 -10.87 2.15
N GLY A 97 -14.11 -9.96 3.10
CA GLY A 97 -14.54 -10.11 4.49
C GLY A 97 -13.70 -11.13 5.30
N HIS A 98 -14.27 -11.69 6.36
CA HIS A 98 -13.57 -12.60 7.29
C HIS A 98 -12.93 -13.84 6.67
N LEU A 99 -13.53 -14.36 5.59
CA LEU A 99 -13.05 -15.58 4.94
C LEU A 99 -12.15 -15.26 3.74
N GLY A 100 -11.80 -13.98 3.56
CA GLY A 100 -10.93 -13.53 2.50
C GLY A 100 -9.51 -14.06 2.62
N PRO A 101 -8.76 -14.06 1.50
CA PRO A 101 -7.41 -14.62 1.45
C PRO A 101 -6.37 -13.76 2.17
N LEU A 102 -6.65 -12.48 2.47
CA LEU A 102 -5.65 -11.51 2.96
C LEU A 102 -4.76 -12.06 4.08
N GLN A 103 -5.36 -12.62 5.13
CA GLN A 103 -4.61 -13.13 6.28
C GLN A 103 -3.66 -14.27 5.91
N LYS A 104 -4.07 -15.15 4.99
CA LYS A 104 -3.24 -16.27 4.53
C LYS A 104 -2.10 -15.79 3.64
N LEU A 105 -2.36 -14.79 2.78
CA LEU A 105 -1.37 -14.24 1.87
C LEU A 105 -0.27 -13.47 2.62
N TRP A 106 -0.59 -12.87 3.77
CA TRP A 106 0.32 -12.02 4.53
C TRP A 106 0.98 -12.70 5.73
N ALA A 107 0.56 -13.90 6.11
CA ALA A 107 1.15 -14.67 7.21
C ALA A 107 2.44 -15.43 6.82
N LEU A 108 3.09 -15.05 5.72
CA LEU A 108 4.33 -15.67 5.21
C LEU A 108 5.57 -15.18 5.96
#